data_AF-A0A9P6L1M0-F1
#
_entry.id   AF-A0A9P6L1M0-F1
#
_cell.length_a   1.000
_cell.length_b   1.000
_cell.length_c   1.000
_cell.angle_alpha   90.00
_cell.angle_beta   90.00
_cell.angle_gamma   90.00
#
_symmetry.space_group_name_H-M   'P 1'
#
loop_
_entity.id
_entity.type
_entity.pdbx_description
1 polymer ?
#
loop_
_entity_poly.entity_id
_entity_poly.type
_entity_poly.pdbx_seq_one_letter_code
_entity_poly.pdbx_strand_id
1 'polypeptide(L)'
;MDDASEDENLESSSVYANEAAPVEQAKRKEESNQEPVLTMGPFSCWKSLFFYSCTNVIHFAPIKSQGVEVRAQHGAGCSPRVIYSLATALEIEPLRDLALNDIRSKITPKNLISELFSRFASRHEAIARMQCELMYDKSQLAHWHIIRRDPIWSAPVVSFPE
;
A
#
# COMPACT_ATOMS: atom_id res chain seq x y z
N MET A 1 -40.41 -24.50 -72.04
CA MET A 1 -40.87 -25.42 -70.98
C MET A 1 -40.61 -24.72 -69.68
N ASP A 2 -41.45 -23.71 -69.53
CA ASP A 2 -41.96 -23.17 -68.29
C ASP A 2 -42.40 -24.32 -67.37
N ASP A 3 -42.12 -24.22 -66.08
CA ASP A 3 -43.22 -24.24 -65.14
C ASP A 3 -42.83 -23.54 -63.83
N ALA A 4 -43.76 -22.72 -63.36
CA ALA A 4 -43.70 -21.92 -62.17
C ALA A 4 -44.59 -22.54 -61.09
N SER A 5 -44.20 -22.38 -59.82
CA SER A 5 -45.04 -22.36 -58.62
C SER A 5 -44.13 -21.79 -57.52
N GLU A 6 -44.31 -20.54 -57.05
CA GLU A 6 -45.41 -20.03 -56.20
C GLU A 6 -45.77 -21.05 -55.11
N ASP A 7 -45.85 -20.77 -53.82
CA ASP A 7 -45.59 -19.67 -52.92
C ASP A 7 -45.78 -20.34 -51.55
N GLU A 8 -45.08 -19.94 -50.50
CA GLU A 8 -45.66 -19.74 -49.16
C GLU A 8 -44.64 -18.98 -48.30
N ASN A 9 -44.83 -17.68 -48.44
CA ASN A 9 -44.54 -16.61 -47.51
C ASN A 9 -44.93 -16.99 -46.05
N LEU A 10 -43.98 -16.88 -45.11
CA LEU A 10 -44.30 -16.46 -43.75
C LEU A 10 -43.27 -15.44 -43.28
N GLU A 11 -43.58 -14.18 -43.55
CA GLU A 11 -42.95 -13.00 -42.97
C GLU A 11 -43.11 -12.94 -41.44
N SER A 12 -42.10 -12.29 -40.83
CA SER A 12 -42.21 -11.35 -39.71
C SER A 12 -41.99 -11.87 -38.28
N SER A 13 -40.77 -11.63 -37.77
CA SER A 13 -40.56 -10.72 -36.63
C SER A 13 -39.06 -10.45 -36.50
N SER A 14 -38.53 -9.38 -37.08
CA SER A 14 -38.49 -8.02 -36.52
C SER A 14 -37.39 -7.83 -35.47
N VAL A 15 -36.42 -7.02 -35.91
CA VAL A 15 -35.72 -5.94 -35.19
C VAL A 15 -34.46 -6.24 -34.35
N TYR A 16 -33.46 -5.42 -34.67
CA TYR A 16 -32.24 -5.04 -33.94
C TYR A 16 -30.97 -5.86 -34.21
N ALA A 17 -30.39 -5.58 -35.40
CA ALA A 17 -28.96 -5.35 -35.51
C ALA A 17 -28.52 -4.30 -34.48
N ASN A 18 -27.43 -4.55 -33.76
CA ASN A 18 -26.58 -3.51 -33.18
C ASN A 18 -25.16 -4.06 -33.00
N GLU A 19 -24.39 -3.84 -34.05
CA GLU A 19 -22.93 -3.82 -34.05
C GLU A 19 -22.49 -2.64 -33.17
N ALA A 20 -21.93 -2.93 -31.99
CA ALA A 20 -21.41 -1.93 -31.08
C ALA A 20 -19.87 -2.04 -31.04
N ALA A 21 -19.23 -0.95 -31.47
CA ALA A 21 -17.81 -0.71 -31.56
C ALA A 21 -17.03 -1.01 -30.25
N PRO A 22 -15.71 -1.29 -30.32
CA PRO A 22 -14.90 -1.50 -29.13
C PRO A 22 -14.74 -0.18 -28.36
N VAL A 23 -15.28 -0.16 -27.14
CA VAL A 23 -15.07 0.91 -26.16
C VAL A 23 -13.61 0.87 -25.71
N GLU A 24 -12.82 1.74 -26.31
CA GLU A 24 -11.46 2.04 -25.89
C GLU A 24 -11.50 2.62 -24.47
N GLN A 25 -11.20 1.77 -23.48
CA GLN A 25 -11.16 2.15 -22.08
C GLN A 25 -10.00 3.11 -21.85
N ALA A 26 -10.29 4.40 -21.98
CA ALA A 26 -9.42 5.46 -21.49
C ALA A 26 -9.16 5.24 -20.00
N LYS A 27 -7.92 4.83 -19.68
CA LYS A 27 -7.37 4.84 -18.32
C LYS A 27 -7.43 6.26 -17.77
N ARG A 28 -8.50 6.60 -17.07
CA ARG A 28 -8.53 7.75 -16.18
C ARG A 28 -7.67 7.40 -14.98
N LYS A 29 -6.38 7.77 -15.02
CA LYS A 29 -5.59 7.94 -13.80
C LYS A 29 -6.23 9.08 -13.04
N GLU A 30 -7.07 8.74 -12.08
CA GLU A 30 -7.51 9.68 -11.06
C GLU A 30 -6.31 9.86 -10.12
N GLU A 31 -5.39 10.74 -10.53
CA GLU A 31 -4.31 11.22 -9.67
C GLU A 31 -4.96 11.97 -8.52
N SER A 32 -5.14 11.26 -7.42
CA SER A 32 -5.44 11.83 -6.12
C SER A 32 -4.34 12.86 -5.83
N ASN A 33 -4.67 14.15 -6.02
CA ASN A 33 -3.86 15.30 -5.64
C ASN A 33 -3.79 15.42 -4.11
N GLN A 34 -3.31 14.37 -3.45
CA GLN A 34 -2.84 14.49 -2.09
C GLN A 34 -1.44 15.10 -2.19
N GLU A 35 -1.37 16.44 -2.25
CA GLU A 35 -0.08 17.13 -2.10
C GLU A 35 0.64 16.52 -0.90
N PRO A 36 1.89 16.08 -1.06
CA PRO A 36 2.62 15.47 0.03
C PRO A 36 2.81 16.54 1.10
N VAL A 37 1.97 16.49 2.14
CA VAL A 37 2.14 17.33 3.32
C VAL A 37 3.50 16.97 3.88
N LEU A 38 4.48 17.82 3.62
CA LEU A 38 5.82 17.75 4.18
C LEU A 38 5.68 18.00 5.69
N THR A 39 5.28 16.95 6.41
CA THR A 39 5.23 16.99 7.85
C THR A 39 6.67 17.21 8.28
N MET A 40 6.97 18.37 8.87
CA MET A 40 8.31 18.69 9.35
C MET A 40 8.76 17.58 10.31
N GLY A 41 9.58 16.66 9.78
CA GLY A 41 10.11 15.55 10.55
C GLY A 41 11.01 16.07 11.68
N PRO A 42 11.26 15.27 12.74
CA PRO A 42 12.20 15.64 13.77
C PRO A 42 13.57 16.06 13.19
N PHE A 43 14.26 17.01 13.80
CA PHE A 43 15.57 17.49 13.34
C PHE A 43 16.58 16.36 13.10
N SER A 44 16.54 15.30 13.91
CA SER A 44 17.39 14.11 13.73
C SER A 44 17.18 13.41 12.38
N CYS A 45 15.97 13.44 11.83
CA CYS A 45 15.65 12.85 10.52
C CYS A 45 16.19 13.73 9.38
N TRP A 46 16.05 15.05 9.47
CA TRP A 46 16.65 15.98 8.51
C TRP A 46 18.18 15.94 8.53
N LYS A 47 18.78 15.86 9.73
CA LYS A 47 20.22 15.66 9.88
C LYS A 47 20.69 14.35 9.22
N SER A 48 19.92 13.27 9.38
CA SER A 48 20.23 11.98 8.75
C SER A 48 20.09 12.04 7.23
N LEU A 49 19.09 12.76 6.72
CA LEU A 49 18.90 12.99 5.29
C LEU A 49 20.07 13.78 4.68
N PHE A 50 20.50 14.87 5.34
CA PHE A 50 21.66 15.64 4.92
C PHE A 50 22.95 14.80 4.97
N PHE A 51 23.12 13.99 6.01
CA PHE A 51 24.26 13.08 6.09
C PHE A 51 24.24 12.04 4.97
N TYR A 52 23.07 11.50 4.64
CA TYR A 52 22.87 10.59 3.52
C TYR A 52 23.23 11.25 2.19
N SER A 53 22.86 12.51 1.93
CA SER A 53 23.23 13.16 0.67
C SER A 53 24.74 13.34 0.49
N CYS A 54 25.49 13.41 1.59
CA CYS A 54 26.95 13.52 1.54
C CYS A 54 27.66 12.16 1.50
N THR A 55 27.08 11.11 2.11
CA THR A 55 27.78 9.84 2.37
C THR A 55 27.15 8.62 1.71
N ASN A 56 25.91 8.75 1.24
CA ASN A 56 25.03 7.65 0.81
C ASN A 56 24.78 6.59 1.92
N VAL A 57 25.02 6.92 3.19
CA VAL A 57 24.81 6.03 4.33
C VAL A 57 23.73 6.61 5.25
N ILE A 58 22.80 5.76 5.69
CA ILE A 58 21.78 6.13 6.68
C ILE A 58 21.58 5.01 7.70
N HIS A 59 21.33 5.41 8.96
CA HIS A 59 21.02 4.49 10.05
C HIS A 59 19.62 4.73 10.58
N PHE A 60 18.81 3.68 10.57
CA PHE A 60 17.42 3.72 11.00
C PHE A 60 17.25 3.21 12.43
N ALA A 61 16.47 3.94 13.22
CA ALA A 61 16.03 3.49 14.54
C ALA A 61 15.00 2.35 14.45
N PRO A 62 14.86 1.53 15.51
CA PRO A 62 13.80 0.54 15.60
C PRO A 62 12.40 1.15 15.44
N ILE A 63 11.47 0.40 14.85
CA ILE A 63 10.08 0.90 14.70
C ILE A 63 9.36 0.89 16.05
N LYS A 64 8.35 1.76 16.19
CA LYS A 64 7.68 1.99 17.48
C LYS A 64 7.10 0.71 18.10
N SER A 65 6.62 -0.20 17.26
CA SER A 65 5.97 -1.46 17.64
C SER A 65 6.93 -2.56 18.09
N GLN A 66 8.25 -2.39 17.94
CA GLN A 66 9.25 -3.34 18.48
C GLN A 66 9.47 -3.18 19.99
N GLY A 67 8.87 -2.16 20.61
CA GLY A 67 8.92 -1.95 22.07
C GLY A 67 9.97 -0.93 22.52
N VAL A 68 9.85 -0.51 23.78
CA VAL A 68 10.71 0.53 24.38
C VAL A 68 12.12 0.01 24.62
N GLU A 69 12.27 -1.26 25.02
CA GLU A 69 13.57 -1.88 25.34
C GLU A 69 14.50 -1.92 24.12
N VAL A 70 13.98 -2.35 22.96
CA VAL A 70 14.74 -2.38 21.70
C VAL A 70 15.20 -0.97 21.32
N ARG A 71 14.36 0.05 21.55
CA ARG A 71 14.72 1.46 21.29
C ARG A 71 15.73 2.02 22.28
N ALA A 72 15.74 1.56 23.53
CA ALA A 72 16.73 2.01 24.52
C ALA A 72 18.13 1.46 24.22
N GLN A 73 18.21 0.27 23.63
CA GLN A 73 19.47 -0.36 23.22
C GLN A 73 20.05 0.22 21.92
N HIS A 74 19.22 0.85 21.09
CA HIS A 74 19.64 1.44 19.82
C HIS A 74 19.78 2.97 19.96
N GLY A 75 20.91 3.51 19.51
CA GLY A 75 21.23 4.93 19.65
C GLY A 75 20.32 5.89 18.84
N ALA A 76 20.79 7.12 18.63
CA ALA A 76 20.05 8.24 18.02
C ALA A 76 19.82 8.10 16.48
N GLY A 77 19.31 6.96 16.03
CA GLY A 77 18.87 6.76 14.64
C GLY A 77 17.61 7.54 14.30
N CYS A 78 17.34 7.70 13.01
CA CYS A 78 16.12 8.34 12.52
C CYS A 78 14.99 7.31 12.34
N SER A 79 13.73 7.73 12.52
CA SER A 79 12.60 6.83 12.29
C SER A 79 12.51 6.49 10.79
N PRO A 80 12.56 5.21 10.40
CA PRO A 80 12.50 4.84 8.99
C PRO A 80 11.19 5.26 8.33
N ARG A 81 10.10 5.33 9.08
CA ARG A 81 8.82 5.87 8.60
C ARG A 81 8.90 7.33 8.18
N VAL A 82 9.60 8.15 8.96
CA VAL A 82 9.73 9.59 8.66
C VAL A 82 10.62 9.77 7.44
N ILE A 83 11.73 9.04 7.36
CA ILE A 83 12.59 9.07 6.17
C ILE A 83 11.85 8.57 4.94
N TYR A 84 11.05 7.50 5.04
CA TYR A 84 10.24 7.02 3.93
C TYR A 84 9.29 8.12 3.41
N SER A 85 8.57 8.80 4.30
CA SER A 85 7.68 9.91 3.92
C SER A 85 8.46 11.08 3.31
N LEU A 86 9.62 11.44 3.87
CA LEU A 86 10.48 12.51 3.34
C LEU A 86 11.05 12.16 1.97
N ALA A 87 11.61 10.96 1.80
CA ALA A 87 12.17 10.50 0.54
C ALA A 87 11.10 10.36 -0.56
N THR A 88 9.86 10.02 -0.18
CA THR A 88 8.72 10.03 -1.10
C THR A 88 8.36 11.46 -1.52
N ALA A 89 8.29 12.40 -0.57
CA ALA A 89 7.97 13.79 -0.85
C ALA A 89 9.06 14.53 -1.64
N LEU A 90 10.32 14.11 -1.48
CA LEU A 90 11.49 14.69 -2.16
C LEU A 90 11.90 13.92 -3.42
N GLU A 91 11.15 12.86 -3.80
CA GLU A 91 11.45 12.02 -4.97
C GLU A 91 12.89 11.48 -4.98
N ILE A 92 13.32 10.93 -3.84
CA ILE A 92 14.63 10.27 -3.68
C ILE A 92 14.41 8.76 -3.60
N GLU A 93 14.25 8.10 -4.75
CA GLU A 93 13.92 6.66 -4.84
C GLU A 93 14.88 5.76 -4.07
N PRO A 94 16.21 5.91 -4.18
CA PRO A 94 17.13 4.99 -3.49
C PRO A 94 16.94 5.04 -1.97
N LEU A 95 16.69 6.22 -1.42
CA LEU A 95 16.47 6.41 0.01
C LEU A 95 15.10 5.91 0.45
N ARG A 96 14.08 6.11 -0.38
CA ARG A 96 12.74 5.57 -0.16
C ARG A 96 12.79 4.05 -0.08
N ASP A 97 13.49 3.41 -1.00
CA ASP A 97 13.58 1.95 -1.07
C ASP A 97 14.40 1.38 0.09
N LEU A 98 15.49 2.06 0.50
CA LEU A 98 16.23 1.73 1.73
C LEU A 98 15.34 1.78 2.98
N ALA A 99 14.55 2.85 3.12
CA ALA A 99 13.62 2.98 4.25
C ALA A 99 12.51 1.92 4.21
N LEU A 100 11.98 1.60 3.03
CA LEU A 100 10.98 0.55 2.86
C LEU A 100 11.53 -0.83 3.26
N ASN A 101 12.75 -1.15 2.82
CA ASN A 101 13.42 -2.40 3.16
C ASN A 101 13.70 -2.52 4.66
N ASP A 102 14.13 -1.42 5.29
CA ASP A 102 14.30 -1.37 6.74
C ASP A 102 12.98 -1.59 7.49
N ILE A 103 11.89 -0.94 7.08
CA ILE A 103 10.54 -1.18 7.63
C ILE A 103 10.15 -2.66 7.47
N ARG A 104 10.31 -3.22 6.26
CA ARG A 104 10.01 -4.62 5.96
C ARG A 104 10.77 -5.57 6.91
N SER A 105 12.06 -5.33 7.12
CA SER A 105 12.90 -6.16 8.01
C SER A 105 12.46 -6.13 9.48
N LYS A 106 11.81 -5.06 9.91
CA LYS A 106 11.40 -4.82 11.29
C LYS A 106 9.96 -5.27 11.59
N ILE A 107 9.21 -5.64 10.55
CA ILE A 107 7.90 -6.26 10.68
C ILE A 107 8.06 -7.72 11.11
N THR A 108 7.30 -8.10 12.11
CA THR A 108 7.28 -9.43 12.72
C THR A 108 5.83 -9.86 12.86
N PRO A 109 5.52 -11.16 12.99
CA PRO A 109 4.13 -11.60 13.15
C PRO A 109 3.44 -11.05 14.40
N LYS A 110 4.20 -10.54 15.38
CA LYS A 110 3.67 -9.88 16.58
C LYS A 110 3.22 -8.44 16.36
N ASN A 111 3.82 -7.72 15.40
CA ASN A 111 3.49 -6.32 15.14
C ASN A 111 2.80 -6.09 13.79
N LEU A 112 2.78 -7.10 12.91
CA LEU A 112 2.27 -7.02 11.54
C LEU A 112 0.88 -6.39 11.47
N ILE A 113 -0.05 -6.84 12.30
CA ILE A 113 -1.44 -6.38 12.30
C ILE A 113 -1.54 -4.93 12.78
N SER A 114 -0.91 -4.60 13.91
CA SER A 114 -0.84 -3.21 14.41
C SER A 114 -0.21 -2.25 13.41
N GLU A 115 0.76 -2.73 12.63
CA GLU A 115 1.47 -1.97 11.60
C GLU A 115 0.62 -1.78 10.34
N LEU A 116 -0.09 -2.82 9.91
CA LEU A 116 -0.99 -2.83 8.74
C LEU A 116 -2.16 -1.87 8.91
N PHE A 117 -2.76 -1.82 10.10
CA PHE A 117 -3.87 -0.91 10.41
C PHE A 117 -3.40 0.44 10.96
N SER A 118 -2.11 0.75 10.88
CA SER A 118 -1.59 2.03 11.32
C SER A 118 -1.97 3.16 10.35
N ARG A 119 -2.10 4.39 10.86
CA ARG A 119 -2.22 5.60 10.05
C ARG A 119 -1.05 5.83 9.07
N PHE A 120 0.07 5.13 9.28
CA PHE A 120 1.20 5.20 8.36
C PHE A 120 0.93 4.34 7.13
N ALA A 121 0.52 3.09 7.31
CA ALA A 121 0.14 2.20 6.22
C ALA A 121 -1.04 2.76 5.40
N SER A 122 -2.02 3.37 6.08
CA SER A 122 -3.18 3.97 5.40
C SER A 122 -2.84 5.16 4.48
N ARG A 123 -1.68 5.80 4.68
CA ARG A 123 -1.22 6.95 3.88
C ARG A 123 -0.19 6.57 2.80
N HIS A 124 0.35 5.36 2.88
CA HIS A 124 1.42 4.91 2.01
C HIS A 124 1.05 3.54 1.43
N GLU A 125 0.41 3.54 0.28
CA GLU A 125 -0.13 2.34 -0.36
C GLU A 125 0.93 1.24 -0.57
N ALA A 126 2.15 1.62 -0.94
CA ALA A 126 3.26 0.68 -1.09
C ALA A 126 3.62 -0.05 0.22
N ILE A 127 3.51 0.63 1.36
CA ILE A 127 3.72 0.04 2.69
C ILE A 127 2.59 -0.94 3.03
N ALA A 128 1.34 -0.53 2.82
CA ALA A 128 0.18 -1.38 3.06
C ALA A 128 0.22 -2.65 2.18
N ARG A 129 0.53 -2.49 0.89
CA ARG A 129 0.70 -3.61 -0.04
C ARG A 129 1.79 -4.57 0.42
N MET A 130 2.96 -4.05 0.78
CA MET A 130 4.06 -4.87 1.31
C MET A 130 3.67 -5.63 2.59
N GLN A 131 2.93 -5.00 3.49
CA GLN A 131 2.44 -5.65 4.71
C GLN A 131 1.39 -6.73 4.42
N CYS A 132 0.48 -6.49 3.46
CA CYS A 132 -0.46 -7.50 2.99
C CYS A 132 0.29 -8.70 2.38
N GLU A 133 1.29 -8.47 1.55
CA GLU A 133 2.13 -9.54 0.98
C GLU A 133 2.80 -10.37 2.09
N LEU A 134 3.33 -9.73 3.12
CA LEU A 134 3.88 -10.44 4.29
C LEU A 134 2.81 -11.26 5.02
N MET A 135 1.56 -10.81 5.08
CA MET A 135 0.47 -11.56 5.70
C MET A 135 0.12 -12.83 4.92
N TYR A 136 0.20 -12.80 3.59
CA TYR A 136 -0.07 -13.94 2.72
C TYR A 136 1.14 -14.86 2.53
N ASP A 137 2.33 -14.45 2.97
CA ASP A 137 3.52 -15.29 2.93
C ASP A 137 3.34 -16.53 3.82
N LYS A 138 3.59 -17.71 3.24
CA LYS A 138 3.49 -19.02 3.91
C LYS A 138 4.31 -19.07 5.19
N SER A 139 5.45 -18.37 5.23
CA SER A 139 6.32 -18.29 6.40
C SER A 139 5.63 -17.62 7.61
N GLN A 140 4.80 -16.61 7.37
CA GLN A 140 4.07 -15.87 8.40
C GLN A 140 2.76 -16.56 8.76
N LEU A 141 2.12 -17.25 7.82
CA LEU A 141 0.92 -18.06 8.07
C LEU A 141 1.17 -19.20 9.08
N ALA A 142 2.38 -19.72 9.18
CA ALA A 142 2.76 -20.64 10.26
C ALA A 142 2.54 -20.03 11.66
N HIS A 143 2.66 -18.71 11.76
CA HIS A 143 2.44 -17.91 12.97
C HIS A 143 1.01 -17.34 13.06
N TRP A 144 0.05 -17.84 12.26
CA TRP A 144 -1.35 -17.40 12.28
C TRP A 144 -1.97 -17.38 13.68
N HIS A 145 -1.59 -18.34 14.52
CA HIS A 145 -2.06 -18.44 15.90
C HIS A 145 -1.63 -17.26 16.80
N ILE A 146 -0.57 -16.52 16.43
CA ILE A 146 -0.12 -15.27 17.06
C ILE A 146 -0.91 -14.11 16.46
N ILE A 147 -0.98 -14.04 15.13
CA ILE A 147 -1.65 -12.97 14.36
C ILE A 147 -3.12 -12.85 14.77
N ARG A 148 -3.86 -13.97 14.85
CA ARG A 148 -5.28 -13.98 15.21
C ARG A 148 -5.58 -13.56 16.65
N ARG A 149 -4.58 -13.63 17.52
CA ARG A 149 -4.71 -13.27 18.94
C ARG A 149 -4.40 -11.80 19.18
N ASP A 150 -4.05 -11.04 18.14
CA ASP A 150 -3.86 -9.61 18.24
C ASP A 150 -5.16 -8.94 18.73
N PRO A 151 -5.10 -8.10 19.78
CA PRO A 151 -6.28 -7.46 20.35
C PRO A 151 -7.05 -6.59 19.35
N ILE A 152 -6.43 -6.15 18.24
CA ILE A 152 -7.13 -5.35 17.22
C ILE A 152 -8.34 -6.08 16.64
N TRP A 153 -8.29 -7.41 16.52
CA TRP A 153 -9.40 -8.21 15.97
C TRP A 153 -10.62 -8.25 16.88
N SER A 154 -10.39 -8.06 18.18
CA SER A 154 -11.42 -8.06 19.22
C SER A 154 -11.82 -6.64 19.62
N ALA A 155 -11.17 -5.61 19.05
CA ALA A 155 -11.50 -4.23 19.35
C ALA A 155 -12.88 -3.89 18.77
N PRO A 156 -13.78 -3.25 19.53
CA PRO A 156 -15.04 -2.79 18.98
C PRO A 156 -14.75 -1.82 17.83
N VAL A 157 -15.44 -2.02 16.70
CA VAL A 157 -15.36 -1.10 15.55
C VAL A 157 -15.79 0.26 16.07
N VAL A 158 -14.84 1.20 16.12
CA VAL A 158 -15.12 2.57 16.54
C VAL A 158 -16.05 3.15 15.49
N SER A 159 -17.33 3.29 15.83
CA SER A 159 -18.31 3.97 14.99
C SER A 159 -17.87 5.43 14.86
N PHE A 160 -17.47 5.82 13.65
CA PHE A 160 -17.20 7.22 13.34
C PHE A 160 -18.56 7.95 13.31
N PRO A 161 -18.71 9.09 14.01
CA PRO A 161 -19.91 9.91 13.89
C PRO A 161 -20.03 10.41 12.43
N GLU A 162 -21.25 10.37 11.91
CA GLU A 162 -21.64 10.87 10.57
C GLU A 162 -21.35 12.37 10.38
#